data_AF-A0A1I6JXK2-F1
#
_entry.id   AF-A0A1I6JXK2-F1
#
_cell.length_a   1.000
_cell.length_b   1.000
_cell.length_c   1.000
_cell.angle_alpha   90.00
_cell.angle_beta   90.00
_cell.angle_gamma   90.00
#
_symmetry.space_group_name_H-M   'P 1'
#
loop_
_entity.id
_entity.type
_entity.pdbx_description
1 polymer ?
#
loop_
_entity_poly.entity_id
_entity_poly.type
_entity_poly.pdbx_seq_one_letter_code
_entity_poly.pdbx_strand_id
1 'polypeptide(L)'
;MATLSAMWKDAKKSFESITGKSKPKESKGLANAFGSHTGLSGSLEKFDKLDAASVATDNRSPADCAKGQKIVKEMQSTLASFAKASTAYSGVLSKTIAGEIDKRTELEAKTTYERALKMLTKSLTAIEDTAEARIKAAQQRFDAAEKDLGMKQKMLNNWKKNMTGAVARGIAGAAKVKAKPTVEVYNSIFPTAARDITMQLVFAKDIDGLLADPTPILKSMNPWASQSGGAPARLPTTATEADVKKYLAGFIAELKKADKLVSTKDAYS
;
A
#
# COMPACT_ATOMS: atom_id res chain seq x y z
N MET A 1 -5.27 -4.65 21.22
CA MET A 1 -3.93 -5.13 21.60
C MET A 1 -3.34 -4.17 22.62
N ALA A 2 -2.64 -4.67 23.64
CA ALA A 2 -1.94 -3.81 24.59
C ALA A 2 -0.82 -3.03 23.88
N THR A 3 -0.59 -1.77 24.26
CA THR A 3 0.54 -0.99 23.74
C THR A 3 1.85 -1.51 24.33
N LEU A 4 2.97 -1.34 23.63
CA LEU A 4 4.26 -1.79 24.15
C LEU A 4 4.65 -1.00 25.41
N SER A 5 4.31 0.29 25.46
CA SER A 5 4.45 1.11 26.66
C SER A 5 3.65 0.58 27.86
N ALA A 6 2.47 -0.02 27.65
CA ALA A 6 1.70 -0.66 28.71
C ALA A 6 2.37 -1.96 29.17
N MET A 7 2.81 -2.81 28.24
CA MET A 7 3.56 -4.04 28.57
C MET A 7 4.79 -3.74 29.41
N TRP A 8 5.52 -2.65 29.09
CA TRP A 8 6.66 -2.20 29.90
C TRP A 8 6.24 -1.74 31.30
N LYS A 9 5.17 -0.97 31.43
CA LYS A 9 4.64 -0.55 32.74
C LYS A 9 4.28 -1.77 33.61
N ASP A 10 3.71 -2.81 33.02
CA ASP A 10 3.32 -4.03 33.75
C ASP A 10 4.53 -4.90 34.12
N ALA A 11 5.50 -5.05 33.21
CA ALA A 11 6.77 -5.72 33.52
C ALA A 11 7.49 -5.04 34.68
N LYS A 12 7.49 -3.70 34.68
CA LYS A 12 8.06 -2.90 35.75
C LYS A 12 7.35 -3.09 37.08
N LYS A 13 6.02 -3.01 37.10
CA LYS A 13 5.22 -3.27 38.31
C LYS A 13 5.47 -4.67 38.86
N SER A 14 5.58 -5.67 37.98
CA SER A 14 5.85 -7.05 38.38
C SER A 14 7.22 -7.16 39.06
N PHE A 15 8.26 -6.55 38.48
CA PHE A 15 9.59 -6.50 39.09
C PHE A 15 9.58 -5.81 40.47
N GLU A 16 8.88 -4.68 40.60
CA GLU A 16 8.73 -3.94 41.87
C GLU A 16 7.99 -4.77 42.93
N SER A 17 6.93 -5.49 42.54
CA SER A 17 6.18 -6.37 43.43
C SER A 17 7.00 -7.54 43.95
N ILE A 18 7.86 -8.14 43.12
CA ILE A 18 8.70 -9.28 43.51
C ILE A 18 9.84 -8.82 44.43
N THR A 19 10.41 -7.65 44.17
CA THR A 19 11.57 -7.14 44.92
C THR A 19 11.19 -6.34 46.16
N GLY A 20 9.94 -5.89 46.28
CA GLY A 20 9.49 -5.01 47.35
C GLY A 20 10.12 -3.61 47.30
N LYS A 21 10.80 -3.27 46.19
CA LYS A 21 11.48 -2.00 45.99
C LYS A 21 10.79 -1.22 44.88
N SER A 22 10.24 -0.07 45.24
CA SER A 22 9.67 0.88 44.29
C SER A 22 10.79 1.54 43.51
N LYS A 23 10.97 1.04 42.28
CA LYS A 23 11.78 1.61 41.23
C LYS A 23 13.31 1.60 41.43
N PRO A 24 13.98 1.47 40.30
CA PRO A 24 14.88 2.48 39.80
C PRO A 24 14.29 3.88 39.53
N LYS A 25 14.74 4.94 40.24
CA LYS A 25 14.39 6.36 39.96
C LYS A 25 15.47 7.08 39.14
N GLU A 26 15.05 7.94 38.20
CA GLU A 26 15.86 8.79 37.32
C GLU A 26 16.71 9.89 38.01
N SER A 27 17.69 9.60 38.89
CA SER A 27 18.77 10.55 39.29
C SER A 27 19.80 10.03 40.31
N LYS A 28 20.96 10.73 40.40
CA LYS A 28 22.31 10.44 40.95
C LYS A 28 22.45 9.81 42.38
N GLY A 29 23.27 8.73 42.53
CA GLY A 29 23.60 7.91 43.75
C GLY A 29 22.66 6.72 44.10
N LEU A 30 23.19 5.49 44.35
CA LEU A 30 22.58 4.14 44.69
C LEU A 30 21.07 3.86 44.47
N ALA A 31 20.18 4.81 44.75
CA ALA A 31 18.90 5.05 44.04
C ALA A 31 19.07 5.33 42.52
N ASN A 32 20.28 5.15 41.98
CA ASN A 32 20.75 5.68 40.71
C ASN A 32 21.53 4.70 39.83
N ALA A 33 21.74 3.46 40.26
CA ALA A 33 22.02 2.35 39.32
C ALA A 33 20.77 1.95 38.52
N PHE A 34 19.90 2.92 38.41
CA PHE A 34 18.48 2.83 38.52
C PHE A 34 17.88 4.17 38.03
N GLY A 35 18.75 5.13 37.72
CA GLY A 35 18.41 6.44 37.22
C GLY A 35 18.74 6.60 35.74
N SER A 36 17.70 6.98 35.01
CA SER A 36 17.70 7.58 33.68
C SER A 36 18.39 6.75 32.59
N HIS A 37 17.93 5.51 32.39
CA HIS A 37 17.93 4.97 31.03
C HIS A 37 16.79 5.64 30.26
N THR A 38 17.02 6.90 29.86
CA THR A 38 16.12 7.85 29.19
C THR A 38 15.58 7.37 27.83
N GLY A 39 15.76 6.09 27.48
CA GLY A 39 15.42 5.54 26.18
C GLY A 39 14.23 4.59 26.17
N LEU A 40 13.96 3.79 27.22
CA LEU A 40 12.99 2.69 27.14
C LEU A 40 11.55 3.18 26.97
N SER A 41 11.01 3.89 27.96
CA SER A 41 9.63 4.41 27.91
C SER A 41 9.41 5.33 26.71
N GLY A 42 10.36 6.24 26.44
CA GLY A 42 10.28 7.16 25.30
C GLY A 42 10.30 6.45 23.95
N SER A 43 11.14 5.41 23.78
CA SER A 43 11.17 4.61 22.55
C SER A 43 9.88 3.82 22.38
N LEU A 44 9.33 3.25 23.46
CA LEU A 44 8.07 2.50 23.39
C LEU A 44 6.87 3.39 23.09
N GLU A 45 6.77 4.57 23.71
CA GLU A 45 5.73 5.54 23.39
C GLU A 45 5.85 6.06 21.95
N LYS A 46 7.08 6.30 21.48
CA LYS A 46 7.33 6.64 20.08
C LYS A 46 6.91 5.50 19.16
N PHE A 47 7.27 4.26 19.50
CA PHE A 47 6.87 3.08 18.74
C PHE A 47 5.35 2.95 18.67
N ASP A 48 4.64 3.08 19.80
CA ASP A 48 3.18 2.98 19.85
C ASP A 48 2.50 4.05 18.98
N LYS A 49 3.06 5.28 18.95
CA LYS A 49 2.58 6.34 18.04
C LYS A 49 2.82 5.99 16.57
N LEU A 50 4.00 5.46 16.24
CA LEU A 50 4.33 5.03 14.87
C LEU A 50 3.48 3.84 14.43
N ASP A 51 3.23 2.87 15.31
CA ASP A 51 2.37 1.72 15.07
C ASP A 51 0.93 2.17 14.76
N ALA A 52 0.37 3.06 15.60
CA ALA A 52 -0.94 3.67 15.35
C ALA A 52 -0.98 4.48 14.04
N ALA A 53 0.06 5.27 13.76
CA ALA A 53 0.18 6.01 12.51
C ALA A 53 0.28 5.09 11.29
N SER A 54 0.96 3.95 11.44
CA SER A 54 1.04 2.95 10.39
C SER A 54 -0.36 2.40 10.09
N VAL A 55 -1.13 2.01 11.12
CA VAL A 55 -2.49 1.47 10.96
C VAL A 55 -3.42 2.49 10.31
N ALA A 56 -3.32 3.76 10.70
CA ALA A 56 -4.13 4.85 10.17
C ALA A 56 -3.73 5.31 8.75
N THR A 57 -2.54 4.94 8.27
CA THR A 57 -2.08 5.29 6.93
C THR A 57 -2.78 4.40 5.91
N ASP A 58 -3.45 5.02 4.95
CA ASP A 58 -4.04 4.37 3.78
C ASP A 58 -2.95 3.66 2.95
N ASN A 59 -3.33 2.76 2.06
CA ASN A 59 -2.42 2.04 1.18
C ASN A 59 -2.94 1.97 -0.27
N ARG A 60 -3.89 2.85 -0.61
CA ARG A 60 -4.53 2.90 -1.94
C ARG A 60 -3.83 3.82 -2.94
N SER A 61 -2.81 4.57 -2.51
CA SER A 61 -2.04 5.45 -3.40
C SER A 61 -0.52 5.23 -3.27
N PRO A 62 0.26 5.51 -4.32
CA PRO A 62 1.73 5.45 -4.24
C PRO A 62 2.31 6.35 -3.14
N ALA A 63 1.73 7.54 -2.95
CA ALA A 63 2.17 8.48 -1.93
C ALA A 63 1.95 7.94 -0.50
N ASP A 64 0.79 7.31 -0.26
CA ASP A 64 0.47 6.73 1.03
C ASP A 64 1.33 5.49 1.32
N CYS A 65 1.58 4.64 0.32
CA CYS A 65 2.52 3.52 0.47
C CYS A 65 3.94 4.02 0.81
N ALA A 66 4.43 5.06 0.14
CA ALA A 66 5.74 5.65 0.45
C ALA A 66 5.79 6.24 1.87
N LYS A 67 4.70 6.87 2.34
CA LYS A 67 4.56 7.34 3.72
C LYS A 67 4.57 6.16 4.71
N GLY A 68 3.83 5.10 4.42
CA GLY A 68 3.80 3.87 5.20
C GLY A 68 5.19 3.24 5.36
N GLN A 69 5.94 3.11 4.27
CA GLN A 69 7.32 2.59 4.30
C GLN A 69 8.27 3.47 5.13
N LYS A 70 8.11 4.80 5.11
CA LYS A 70 8.87 5.69 6.00
C LYS A 70 8.56 5.42 7.48
N ILE A 71 7.28 5.25 7.82
CA ILE A 71 6.87 4.89 9.19
C ILE A 71 7.50 3.56 9.61
N VAL A 72 7.50 2.54 8.74
CA VAL A 72 8.12 1.25 9.06
C VAL A 72 9.63 1.38 9.33
N LYS A 73 10.36 2.18 8.52
CA LYS A 73 11.78 2.47 8.76
C LYS A 73 12.01 3.18 10.10
N GLU A 74 11.13 4.10 10.47
CA GLU A 74 11.19 4.77 11.78
C GLU A 74 10.88 3.81 12.94
N MET A 75 9.95 2.86 12.76
CA MET A 75 9.68 1.80 13.74
C MET A 75 10.92 0.91 13.95
N GLN A 76 11.59 0.51 12.87
CA GLN A 76 12.85 -0.27 12.92
C GLN A 76 13.96 0.48 13.68
N SER A 77 14.16 1.76 13.37
CA SER A 77 15.13 2.61 14.07
C SER A 77 14.81 2.77 15.56
N THR A 78 13.52 2.91 15.87
CA THR A 78 13.04 3.03 17.25
C THR A 78 13.23 1.71 18.02
N LEU A 79 12.95 0.56 17.40
CA LEU A 79 13.22 -0.76 17.99
C LEU A 79 14.72 -0.99 18.22
N ALA A 80 15.59 -0.61 17.29
CA ALA A 80 17.04 -0.72 17.49
C ALA A 80 17.53 0.15 18.67
N SER A 81 16.94 1.34 18.85
CA SER A 81 17.22 2.21 19.99
C SER A 81 16.71 1.60 21.30
N PHE A 82 15.53 0.99 21.28
CA PHE A 82 14.97 0.26 22.40
C PHE A 82 15.85 -0.93 22.80
N ALA A 83 16.27 -1.79 21.87
CA ALA A 83 17.10 -2.96 22.14
C ALA A 83 18.45 -2.59 22.79
N LYS A 84 19.08 -1.49 22.33
CA LYS A 84 20.29 -0.93 22.96
C LYS A 84 20.01 -0.48 24.39
N ALA A 85 18.92 0.26 24.61
CA ALA A 85 18.52 0.71 25.93
C ALA A 85 18.16 -0.46 26.87
N SER A 86 17.51 -1.50 26.35
CA SER A 86 17.09 -2.73 27.02
C SER A 86 18.30 -3.53 27.52
N THR A 87 19.30 -3.70 26.65
CA THR A 87 20.57 -4.34 26.99
C THR A 87 21.34 -3.55 28.04
N ALA A 88 21.47 -2.23 27.86
CA ALA A 88 22.18 -1.38 28.82
C ALA A 88 21.49 -1.40 30.19
N TYR A 89 20.16 -1.31 30.22
CA TYR A 89 19.36 -1.35 31.44
C TYR A 89 19.52 -2.69 32.17
N SER A 90 19.38 -3.81 31.47
CA SER A 90 19.57 -5.14 32.08
C SER A 90 21.00 -5.35 32.60
N GLY A 91 22.00 -4.83 31.89
CA GLY A 91 23.41 -4.90 32.31
C GLY A 91 23.71 -4.11 33.59
N VAL A 92 23.16 -2.90 33.72
CA VAL A 92 23.28 -2.09 34.95
C VAL A 92 22.58 -2.78 36.12
N LEU A 93 21.37 -3.29 35.90
CA LEU A 93 20.64 -4.05 36.93
C LEU A 93 21.40 -5.27 37.41
N SER A 94 21.95 -6.06 36.48
CA SER A 94 22.74 -7.26 36.80
C SER A 94 23.94 -6.93 37.68
N LYS A 95 24.75 -5.92 37.30
CA LYS A 95 25.91 -5.47 38.10
C LYS A 95 25.51 -4.98 39.50
N THR A 96 24.38 -4.30 39.60
CA THR A 96 23.87 -3.77 40.87
C THR A 96 23.46 -4.90 41.80
N ILE A 97 22.75 -5.90 41.27
CA ILE A 97 22.32 -7.07 42.03
C ILE A 97 23.54 -7.89 42.49
N ALA A 98 24.54 -8.10 41.62
CA ALA A 98 25.78 -8.79 42.00
C ALA A 98 26.49 -8.09 43.17
N GLY A 99 26.67 -6.76 43.11
CA GLY A 99 27.30 -5.99 44.19
C GLY A 99 26.50 -5.92 45.50
N GLU A 100 25.21 -6.23 45.48
CA GLU A 100 24.37 -6.42 46.68
C GLU A 100 24.51 -7.84 47.26
N ILE A 101 24.72 -8.84 46.41
CA ILE A 101 24.89 -10.24 46.80
C ILE A 101 26.27 -10.46 47.42
N ASP A 102 27.33 -9.87 46.84
CA ASP A 102 28.71 -9.97 47.36
C ASP A 102 28.87 -9.42 48.78
N LYS A 103 27.91 -8.60 49.25
CA LYS A 103 27.87 -8.04 50.61
C LYS A 103 27.11 -8.93 51.61
N ARG A 104 26.51 -10.02 51.16
CA ARG A 104 25.72 -10.94 52.00
C ARG A 104 26.56 -12.16 52.37
N THR A 105 26.50 -12.55 53.63
CA THR A 105 27.24 -13.69 54.20
C THR A 105 26.56 -15.05 53.98
N GLU A 106 25.36 -15.08 53.36
CA GLU A 106 24.60 -16.31 53.10
C GLU A 106 24.73 -16.72 51.62
N LEU A 107 25.38 -17.87 51.39
CA LEU A 107 25.96 -18.28 50.10
C LEU A 107 25.04 -19.08 49.16
N GLU A 108 23.82 -19.47 49.55
CA GLU A 108 23.16 -20.62 48.88
C GLU A 108 21.72 -20.45 48.37
N ALA A 109 21.21 -19.24 48.15
CA ALA A 109 19.92 -19.09 47.45
C ALA A 109 19.98 -18.06 46.34
N LYS A 110 19.58 -18.45 45.12
CA LYS A 110 19.25 -17.50 44.05
C LYS A 110 18.34 -16.43 44.63
N THR A 111 18.87 -15.22 44.73
CA THR A 111 18.17 -14.17 45.47
C THR A 111 16.89 -13.80 44.72
N THR A 112 15.87 -13.34 45.44
CA THR A 112 14.62 -12.83 44.85
C THR A 112 14.90 -11.82 43.73
N TYR A 113 15.99 -11.06 43.82
CA TYR A 113 16.45 -10.11 42.82
C TYR A 113 16.91 -10.76 41.51
N GLU A 114 17.67 -11.86 41.53
CA GLU A 114 18.10 -12.56 40.31
C GLU A 114 16.90 -13.17 39.57
N ARG A 115 15.93 -13.70 40.31
CA ARG A 115 14.67 -14.22 39.75
C ARG A 115 13.84 -13.09 39.12
N ALA A 116 13.73 -11.96 39.81
CA ALA A 116 13.06 -10.76 39.29
C ALA A 116 13.73 -10.24 38.02
N LEU A 117 15.06 -10.15 38.00
CA LEU A 117 15.82 -9.70 36.83
C LEU A 117 15.59 -10.63 35.64
N LYS A 118 15.66 -11.95 35.84
CA LYS A 118 15.40 -12.92 34.77
C LYS A 118 14.01 -12.76 34.17
N MET A 119 12.99 -12.50 34.99
CA MET A 119 11.62 -12.24 34.50
C MET A 119 11.52 -10.91 33.75
N LEU A 120 12.18 -9.86 34.24
CA LEU A 120 12.19 -8.56 33.58
C LEU A 120 12.88 -8.63 32.21
N THR A 121 14.04 -9.31 32.11
CA THR A 121 14.74 -9.52 30.83
C THR A 121 13.87 -10.29 29.86
N LYS A 122 13.18 -11.37 30.30
CA LYS A 122 12.22 -12.09 29.46
C LYS A 122 11.07 -11.19 28.97
N SER A 123 10.60 -10.29 29.82
CA SER A 123 9.53 -9.34 29.46
C SER A 123 10.01 -8.31 28.43
N LEU A 124 11.25 -7.82 28.58
CA LEU A 124 11.87 -6.94 27.59
C LEU A 124 12.04 -7.66 26.24
N THR A 125 12.54 -8.90 26.21
CA THR A 125 12.61 -9.70 24.99
C THR A 125 11.22 -9.90 24.35
N ALA A 126 10.19 -10.21 25.13
CA ALA A 126 8.83 -10.35 24.61
C ALA A 126 8.29 -9.04 24.00
N ILE A 127 8.67 -7.88 24.55
CA ILE A 127 8.36 -6.56 23.97
C ILE A 127 9.09 -6.37 22.64
N GLU A 128 10.37 -6.74 22.55
CA GLU A 128 11.15 -6.71 21.30
C GLU A 128 10.51 -7.59 20.22
N ASP A 129 10.18 -8.83 20.56
CA ASP A 129 9.54 -9.79 19.65
C ASP A 129 8.17 -9.27 19.16
N THR A 130 7.39 -8.68 20.07
CA THR A 130 6.09 -8.07 19.72
C THR A 130 6.27 -6.88 18.78
N ALA A 131 7.28 -6.03 19.02
CA ALA A 131 7.61 -4.91 18.16
C ALA A 131 8.04 -5.39 16.76
N GLU A 132 8.89 -6.42 16.70
CA GLU A 132 9.34 -7.01 15.44
C GLU A 132 8.18 -7.60 14.64
N ALA A 133 7.25 -8.30 15.30
CA ALA A 133 6.05 -8.84 14.66
C ALA A 133 5.18 -7.73 14.06
N ARG A 134 5.01 -6.61 14.77
CA ARG A 134 4.25 -5.44 14.26
C ARG A 134 4.94 -4.77 13.09
N ILE A 135 6.27 -4.60 13.15
CA ILE A 135 7.07 -4.11 12.02
C ILE A 135 6.87 -5.00 10.80
N LYS A 136 6.98 -6.33 10.96
CA LYS A 136 6.82 -7.29 9.86
C LYS A 136 5.42 -7.21 9.25
N ALA A 137 4.37 -7.15 10.07
CA ALA A 137 3.00 -7.00 9.59
C ALA A 137 2.79 -5.70 8.82
N ALA A 138 3.31 -4.57 9.33
CA ALA A 138 3.23 -3.28 8.66
C ALA A 138 4.01 -3.28 7.33
N GLN A 139 5.23 -3.83 7.32
CA GLN A 139 6.06 -3.97 6.13
C GLN A 139 5.33 -4.79 5.05
N GLN A 140 4.84 -5.99 5.39
CA GLN A 140 4.11 -6.86 4.47
C GLN A 140 2.90 -6.17 3.86
N ARG A 141 2.14 -5.41 4.66
CA ARG A 141 0.95 -4.68 4.18
C ARG A 141 1.32 -3.61 3.14
N PHE A 142 2.37 -2.83 3.37
CA PHE A 142 2.76 -1.77 2.44
C PHE A 142 3.47 -2.33 1.19
N ASP A 143 4.26 -3.40 1.33
CA ASP A 143 4.90 -4.06 0.18
C ASP A 143 3.87 -4.72 -0.75
N ALA A 144 2.85 -5.38 -0.17
CA ALA A 144 1.75 -5.96 -0.93
C ALA A 144 0.96 -4.87 -1.68
N ALA A 145 0.71 -3.74 -1.02
CA ALA A 145 0.00 -2.62 -1.64
C ALA A 145 0.82 -1.95 -2.76
N GLU A 146 2.13 -1.74 -2.57
CA GLU A 146 3.00 -1.22 -3.63
C GLU A 146 3.02 -2.14 -4.85
N LYS A 147 3.09 -3.46 -4.64
CA LYS A 147 3.03 -4.44 -5.73
C LYS A 147 1.68 -4.43 -6.46
N ASP A 148 0.58 -4.36 -5.73
CA ASP A 148 -0.77 -4.27 -6.30
C ASP A 148 -0.92 -2.99 -7.15
N LEU A 149 -0.53 -1.83 -6.61
CA LEU A 149 -0.55 -0.56 -7.34
C LEU A 149 0.34 -0.62 -8.59
N GLY A 150 1.53 -1.20 -8.50
CA GLY A 150 2.40 -1.40 -9.66
C GLY A 150 1.77 -2.28 -10.74
N MET A 151 1.04 -3.32 -10.34
CA MET A 151 0.29 -4.18 -11.27
C MET A 151 -0.85 -3.42 -11.94
N LYS A 152 -1.64 -2.66 -11.17
CA LYS A 152 -2.74 -1.83 -11.67
C LYS A 152 -2.26 -0.77 -12.63
N GLN A 153 -1.15 -0.08 -12.31
CA GLN A 153 -0.51 0.87 -13.22
C GLN A 153 -0.10 0.21 -14.54
N LYS A 154 0.50 -0.98 -14.47
CA LYS A 154 0.91 -1.73 -15.67
C LYS A 154 -0.28 -2.12 -16.53
N MET A 155 -1.37 -2.59 -15.91
CA MET A 155 -2.61 -2.92 -16.62
C MET A 155 -3.18 -1.67 -17.32
N LEU A 156 -3.25 -0.55 -16.61
CA LEU A 156 -3.72 0.71 -17.17
C LEU A 156 -2.85 1.20 -18.33
N ASN A 157 -1.52 1.17 -18.19
CA ASN A 157 -0.60 1.58 -19.24
C ASN A 157 -0.70 0.68 -20.49
N ASN A 158 -0.83 -0.63 -20.30
CA ASN A 158 -1.04 -1.57 -21.39
C ASN A 158 -2.37 -1.32 -22.11
N TRP A 159 -3.43 -1.06 -21.35
CA TRP A 159 -4.72 -0.68 -21.91
C TRP A 159 -4.64 0.63 -22.69
N LYS A 160 -4.03 1.68 -22.13
CA LYS A 160 -3.82 2.97 -22.82
C LYS A 160 -3.13 2.75 -24.16
N LYS A 161 -2.02 1.99 -24.17
CA LYS A 161 -1.29 1.64 -25.39
C LYS A 161 -2.16 0.92 -26.43
N ASN A 162 -2.92 -0.09 -26.00
CA ASN A 162 -3.78 -0.87 -26.90
C ASN A 162 -4.94 -0.03 -27.46
N MET A 163 -5.56 0.79 -26.61
CA MET A 163 -6.64 1.69 -26.98
C MET A 163 -6.16 2.79 -27.93
N THR A 164 -5.00 3.41 -27.68
CA THR A 164 -4.35 4.33 -28.64
C THR A 164 -4.14 3.66 -30.00
N GLY A 165 -3.64 2.43 -30.02
CA GLY A 165 -3.45 1.67 -31.26
C GLY A 165 -4.77 1.40 -31.99
N ALA A 166 -5.83 1.04 -31.28
CA ALA A 166 -7.16 0.81 -31.85
C ALA A 166 -7.78 2.11 -32.41
N VAL A 167 -7.69 3.21 -31.67
CA VAL A 167 -8.12 4.54 -32.10
C VAL A 167 -7.34 4.99 -33.35
N ALA A 168 -6.01 4.82 -33.38
CA ALA A 168 -5.19 5.17 -34.53
C ALA A 168 -5.59 4.39 -35.80
N ARG A 169 -5.88 3.08 -35.68
CA ARG A 169 -6.43 2.28 -36.80
C ARG A 169 -7.79 2.78 -37.25
N GLY A 170 -8.67 3.16 -36.31
CA GLY A 170 -9.96 3.77 -36.61
C GLY A 170 -9.83 5.09 -37.37
N ILE A 171 -8.90 5.96 -36.96
CA ILE A 171 -8.61 7.25 -37.63
C ILE A 171 -8.06 7.01 -39.04
N ALA A 172 -7.11 6.08 -39.20
CA ALA A 172 -6.57 5.72 -40.51
C ALA A 172 -7.66 5.15 -41.44
N GLY A 173 -8.55 4.32 -40.90
CA GLY A 173 -9.73 3.83 -41.59
C GLY A 173 -10.68 4.95 -42.04
N ALA A 174 -10.92 5.91 -41.15
CA ALA A 174 -11.71 7.10 -41.46
C ALA A 174 -11.11 7.95 -42.58
N ALA A 175 -9.78 8.12 -42.60
CA ALA A 175 -9.09 8.82 -43.68
C ALA A 175 -9.26 8.09 -45.03
N LYS A 176 -9.16 6.76 -45.05
CA LYS A 176 -9.38 5.95 -46.26
C LYS A 176 -10.79 6.11 -46.82
N VAL A 177 -11.82 6.07 -45.96
CA VAL A 177 -13.22 6.27 -46.38
C VAL A 177 -13.46 7.70 -46.83
N LYS A 178 -12.83 8.71 -46.20
CA LYS A 178 -12.92 10.10 -46.69
C LYS A 178 -12.34 10.26 -48.11
N ALA A 179 -11.24 9.58 -48.39
CA ALA A 179 -10.60 9.62 -49.71
C ALA A 179 -11.42 8.88 -50.78
N LYS A 180 -12.11 7.81 -50.41
CA LYS A 180 -13.00 7.03 -51.30
C LYS A 180 -14.28 6.62 -50.55
N PRO A 181 -15.33 7.47 -50.54
CA PRO A 181 -16.53 7.28 -49.72
C PRO A 181 -17.52 6.29 -50.35
N THR A 182 -17.09 5.04 -50.53
CA THR A 182 -17.95 3.96 -51.04
C THR A 182 -18.40 3.03 -49.92
N VAL A 183 -19.56 2.38 -50.12
CA VAL A 183 -20.13 1.39 -49.19
C VAL A 183 -19.16 0.23 -48.94
N GLU A 184 -18.44 -0.22 -49.96
CA GLU A 184 -17.47 -1.31 -49.88
C GLU A 184 -16.27 -0.95 -48.97
N VAL A 185 -15.69 0.24 -49.15
CA VAL A 185 -14.57 0.71 -48.34
C VAL A 185 -15.02 0.96 -46.90
N TYR A 186 -16.23 1.48 -46.70
CA TYR A 186 -16.82 1.62 -45.36
C TYR A 186 -17.00 0.27 -44.66
N ASN A 187 -17.69 -0.67 -45.31
CA ASN A 187 -18.08 -1.96 -44.71
C ASN A 187 -16.90 -2.91 -44.47
N SER A 188 -15.78 -2.73 -45.19
CA SER A 188 -14.55 -3.51 -44.98
C SER A 188 -13.70 -3.02 -43.80
N ILE A 189 -13.84 -1.75 -43.41
CA ILE A 189 -12.96 -1.11 -42.43
C ILE A 189 -13.62 -0.98 -41.05
N PHE A 190 -14.81 -0.37 -40.99
CA PHE A 190 -15.35 0.10 -39.72
C PHE A 190 -15.86 -0.99 -38.77
N PRO A 191 -16.47 -2.09 -39.24
CA PRO A 191 -16.86 -3.16 -38.33
C PRO A 191 -15.68 -3.69 -37.50
N THR A 192 -14.52 -3.86 -38.13
CA THR A 192 -13.30 -4.33 -37.47
C THR A 192 -12.72 -3.27 -36.53
N ALA A 193 -12.60 -2.02 -36.98
CA ALA A 193 -12.08 -0.94 -36.15
C ALA A 193 -12.96 -0.68 -34.92
N ALA A 194 -14.29 -0.74 -35.08
CA ALA A 194 -15.23 -0.59 -33.99
C ALA A 194 -15.13 -1.76 -33.00
N ARG A 195 -15.00 -3.00 -33.49
CA ARG A 195 -14.81 -4.19 -32.64
C ARG A 195 -13.56 -4.05 -31.77
N ASP A 196 -12.42 -3.66 -32.35
CA ASP A 196 -11.17 -3.47 -31.63
C ASP A 196 -11.32 -2.49 -30.46
N ILE A 197 -11.93 -1.33 -30.71
CA ILE A 197 -12.15 -0.29 -29.69
C ILE A 197 -13.14 -0.78 -28.63
N THR A 198 -14.21 -1.43 -29.05
CA THR A 198 -15.26 -1.93 -28.16
C THR A 198 -14.72 -3.02 -27.23
N MET A 199 -13.81 -3.89 -27.71
CA MET A 199 -13.09 -4.84 -26.85
C MET A 199 -12.24 -4.13 -25.79
N GLN A 200 -11.52 -3.05 -26.15
CA GLN A 200 -10.76 -2.28 -25.17
C GLN A 200 -11.66 -1.56 -24.16
N LEU A 201 -12.84 -1.10 -24.57
CA LEU A 201 -13.82 -0.48 -23.67
C LEU A 201 -14.49 -1.49 -22.73
N VAL A 202 -14.63 -2.76 -23.14
CA VAL A 202 -15.04 -3.85 -22.23
C VAL A 202 -13.96 -4.08 -21.18
N PHE A 203 -12.70 -4.24 -21.59
CA PHE A 203 -11.59 -4.42 -20.65
C PHE A 203 -11.43 -3.23 -19.70
N ALA A 204 -11.70 -2.00 -20.16
CA ALA A 204 -11.60 -0.79 -19.36
C ALA A 204 -12.50 -0.80 -18.10
N LYS A 205 -13.60 -1.56 -18.10
CA LYS A 205 -14.51 -1.65 -16.95
C LYS A 205 -13.88 -2.31 -15.73
N ASP A 206 -12.91 -3.19 -15.97
CA ASP A 206 -12.23 -3.96 -14.95
C ASP A 206 -10.85 -3.37 -14.60
N ILE A 207 -10.54 -2.16 -15.11
CA ILE A 207 -9.26 -1.48 -14.85
C ILE A 207 -9.44 -0.43 -13.75
N ASP A 208 -8.82 -0.71 -12.60
CA ASP A 208 -8.68 0.26 -11.52
C ASP A 208 -7.83 1.46 -11.95
N GLY A 209 -8.26 2.67 -11.58
CA GLY A 209 -7.54 3.93 -11.80
C GLY A 209 -7.95 4.72 -13.05
N LEU A 210 -8.93 4.21 -13.81
CA LEU A 210 -9.60 4.96 -14.86
C LEU A 210 -10.53 6.02 -14.24
N LEU A 211 -10.31 7.30 -14.55
CA LEU A 211 -11.10 8.41 -13.97
C LEU A 211 -12.41 8.72 -14.69
N ALA A 212 -12.73 7.99 -15.76
CA ALA A 212 -13.97 8.19 -16.53
C ALA A 212 -14.59 6.85 -16.91
N ASP A 213 -15.91 6.76 -16.84
CA ASP A 213 -16.66 5.53 -17.17
C ASP A 213 -16.59 5.24 -18.68
N PRO A 214 -16.13 4.06 -19.11
CA PRO A 214 -16.08 3.66 -20.51
C PRO A 214 -17.46 3.26 -21.07
N THR A 215 -18.45 3.01 -20.22
CA THR A 215 -19.76 2.45 -20.59
C THR A 215 -20.57 3.33 -21.57
N PRO A 216 -20.61 4.67 -21.43
CA PRO A 216 -21.33 5.51 -22.39
C PRO A 216 -20.73 5.41 -23.80
N ILE A 217 -19.39 5.37 -23.91
CA ILE A 217 -18.67 5.24 -25.19
C ILE A 217 -18.89 3.84 -25.77
N LEU A 218 -18.87 2.82 -24.92
CA LEU A 218 -19.16 1.44 -25.32
C LEU A 218 -20.56 1.33 -25.95
N LYS A 219 -21.57 1.89 -25.27
CA LYS A 219 -22.96 1.89 -25.75
C LYS A 219 -23.11 2.61 -27.09
N SER A 220 -22.45 3.75 -27.25
CA SER A 220 -22.51 4.50 -28.51
C SER A 220 -21.72 3.84 -29.64
N MET A 221 -20.66 3.08 -29.36
CA MET A 221 -19.86 2.36 -30.37
C MET A 221 -20.53 1.05 -30.85
N ASN A 222 -21.44 0.47 -30.06
CA ASN A 222 -22.10 -0.81 -30.34
C ASN A 222 -22.74 -0.96 -31.73
N PRO A 223 -23.40 0.07 -32.33
CA PRO A 223 -23.95 -0.05 -33.67
C PRO A 223 -22.90 -0.51 -34.70
N TRP A 224 -21.65 -0.08 -34.56
CA TRP A 224 -20.58 -0.46 -35.49
C TRP A 224 -19.88 -1.77 -35.11
N ALA A 225 -19.92 -2.20 -33.84
CA ALA A 225 -19.09 -3.29 -33.32
C ALA A 225 -19.80 -4.64 -33.14
N SER A 226 -21.14 -4.68 -33.23
CA SER A 226 -21.94 -5.92 -33.21
C SER A 226 -21.93 -6.72 -31.89
N GLN A 227 -21.64 -6.09 -30.75
CA GLN A 227 -21.45 -6.81 -29.48
C GLN A 227 -22.75 -7.31 -28.81
N SER A 228 -23.93 -6.92 -29.29
CA SER A 228 -25.23 -7.26 -28.68
C SER A 228 -25.95 -8.46 -29.33
N GLY A 229 -25.23 -9.33 -30.05
CA GLY A 229 -25.81 -10.50 -30.74
C GLY A 229 -26.45 -10.21 -32.10
N GLY A 230 -26.37 -8.96 -32.60
CA GLY A 230 -26.72 -8.58 -33.97
C GLY A 230 -25.50 -8.45 -34.88
N ALA A 231 -25.70 -8.41 -36.20
CA ALA A 231 -24.64 -8.09 -37.15
C ALA A 231 -24.17 -6.63 -36.98
N PRO A 232 -22.89 -6.30 -37.29
CA PRO A 232 -22.43 -4.91 -37.28
C PRO A 232 -23.29 -4.07 -38.22
N ALA A 233 -23.61 -2.82 -37.87
CA ALA A 233 -24.31 -1.90 -38.76
C ALA A 233 -23.46 -1.66 -40.01
N ARG A 234 -23.79 -2.40 -41.06
CA ARG A 234 -23.26 -2.25 -42.40
C ARG A 234 -24.20 -1.34 -43.18
N LEU A 235 -23.62 -0.52 -44.05
CA LEU A 235 -24.42 0.24 -45.01
C LEU A 235 -24.94 -0.72 -46.09
N PRO A 236 -26.22 -0.62 -46.51
CA PRO A 236 -26.72 -1.38 -47.65
C PRO A 236 -25.97 -0.99 -48.91
N THR A 237 -25.87 -1.89 -49.88
CA THR A 237 -25.19 -1.63 -51.17
C THR A 237 -25.82 -0.49 -51.97
N THR A 238 -27.07 -0.14 -51.66
CA THR A 238 -27.82 0.99 -52.23
C THR A 238 -27.57 2.34 -51.55
N ALA A 239 -26.77 2.38 -50.46
CA ALA A 239 -26.49 3.62 -49.76
C ALA A 239 -25.69 4.61 -50.62
N THR A 240 -26.03 5.88 -50.52
CA THR A 240 -25.38 6.95 -51.29
C THR A 240 -24.06 7.37 -50.65
N GLU A 241 -23.24 8.11 -51.42
CA GLU A 241 -22.05 8.76 -50.87
C GLU A 241 -22.38 9.68 -49.68
N ALA A 242 -23.53 10.37 -49.72
CA ALA A 242 -23.99 11.23 -48.63
C ALA A 242 -24.26 10.41 -47.36
N ASP A 243 -24.84 9.22 -47.49
CA ASP A 243 -25.04 8.30 -46.37
C ASP A 243 -23.70 7.83 -45.79
N VAL A 244 -22.75 7.42 -46.64
CA VAL A 244 -21.40 7.02 -46.20
C VAL A 244 -20.73 8.14 -45.39
N LYS A 245 -20.78 9.39 -45.88
CA LYS A 245 -20.23 10.56 -45.17
C LYS A 245 -20.92 10.83 -43.84
N LYS A 246 -22.24 10.68 -43.76
CA LYS A 246 -23.02 10.86 -42.52
C LYS A 246 -22.61 9.83 -41.46
N TYR A 247 -22.54 8.55 -41.82
CA TYR A 247 -22.16 7.49 -40.88
C TYR A 247 -20.69 7.60 -40.46
N LEU A 248 -19.81 7.99 -41.39
CA LEU A 248 -18.40 8.29 -41.12
C LEU A 248 -18.23 9.39 -40.07
N ALA A 249 -19.01 10.48 -40.18
CA ALA A 249 -18.97 11.57 -39.22
C ALA A 249 -19.37 11.10 -37.80
N GLY A 250 -20.39 10.25 -37.69
CA GLY A 250 -20.79 9.61 -36.43
C GLY A 250 -19.66 8.77 -35.82
N PHE A 251 -19.04 7.90 -36.62
CA PHE A 251 -17.94 7.07 -36.14
C PHE A 251 -16.73 7.90 -35.66
N ILE A 252 -16.36 8.95 -36.40
CA ILE A 252 -15.28 9.87 -36.00
C ILE A 252 -15.58 10.56 -34.66
N ALA A 253 -16.83 10.92 -34.40
CA ALA A 253 -17.21 11.52 -33.12
C ALA A 253 -16.98 10.54 -31.96
N GLU A 254 -17.30 9.26 -32.14
CA GLU A 254 -17.04 8.23 -31.14
C GLU A 254 -15.55 7.93 -30.95
N LEU A 255 -14.76 7.93 -32.03
CA LEU A 255 -13.29 7.83 -31.96
C LEU A 255 -12.69 8.94 -31.10
N LYS A 256 -13.18 10.18 -31.23
CA LYS A 256 -12.70 11.31 -30.42
C LYS A 256 -13.03 11.15 -28.94
N LYS A 257 -14.19 10.57 -28.61
CA LYS A 257 -14.54 10.26 -27.20
C LYS A 257 -13.62 9.19 -26.64
N ALA A 258 -13.37 8.12 -27.41
CA ALA A 258 -12.44 7.06 -27.07
C ALA A 258 -11.01 7.58 -26.87
N ASP A 259 -10.53 8.47 -27.74
CA ASP A 259 -9.22 9.12 -27.63
C ASP A 259 -9.09 10.00 -26.39
N LYS A 260 -10.14 10.78 -26.10
CA LYS A 260 -10.23 11.61 -24.88
C LYS A 260 -10.17 10.76 -23.61
N LEU A 261 -10.82 9.59 -23.59
CA LEU A 261 -10.79 8.68 -22.45
C LEU A 261 -9.35 8.24 -22.14
N VAL A 262 -8.57 7.88 -23.17
CA VAL A 262 -7.16 7.49 -23.01
C VAL A 262 -6.29 8.64 -22.49
N SER A 263 -6.58 9.85 -22.96
CA SER A 263 -5.81 11.07 -22.65
C SER A 263 -6.16 11.70 -21.30
N THR A 264 -7.16 11.15 -20.59
CA THR A 264 -7.55 11.65 -19.27
C THR A 264 -6.45 11.28 -18.24
N LYS A 265 -6.19 12.17 -17.29
CA LYS A 265 -5.33 11.86 -16.13
C LYS A 265 -5.82 10.58 -15.45
N ASP A 266 -4.90 9.80 -14.89
CA ASP A 266 -5.27 8.60 -14.16
C ASP A 266 -5.03 8.74 -12.66
N ALA A 267 -5.55 7.80 -11.88
CA ALA A 267 -5.47 7.84 -10.41
C ALA A 267 -4.05 7.69 -9.84
N TYR A 268 -3.06 7.43 -10.69
CA TYR A 268 -1.70 7.07 -10.29
C TYR A 268 -0.64 8.05 -10.84
N SER A 269 -1.06 9.09 -11.57
CA SER A 269 -0.21 10.13 -12.18
C SER A 269 -0.20 11.45 -11.42
#